data_AF-A0A382Q822-F1
#
_entry.id   AF-A0A382Q822-F1
#
_cell.length_a   1.000
_cell.length_b   1.000
_cell.length_c   1.000
_cell.angle_alpha   90.00
_cell.angle_beta   90.00
_cell.angle_gamma   90.00
#
_symmetry.space_group_name_H-M   'P 1'
#
loop_
_entity.id
_entity.type
_entity.pdbx_description
1 polymer ?
#
loop_
_entity_poly.entity_id
_entity_poly.type
_entity_poly.pdbx_seq_one_letter_code
_entity_poly.pdbx_strand_id
1 'polypeptide(L)'
;THDLGVVAGMADRVAVMYGGFIVEEAPVKQLYGRPRHPYTQGLLKTLPNLEGKRAERLESISGQPPDLHSNPESCPFAPRCIHVFERCQRENPSLILREKDHRVACWWDSESRTNV
;
A
#
# COMPACT_ATOMS: atom_id res chain seq x y z
N THR A 1 11.75 -9.49 -0.54
CA THR A 1 11.10 -10.57 0.23
C THR A 1 9.61 -10.27 0.33
N HIS A 2 8.76 -11.28 0.45
CA HIS A 2 7.32 -11.12 0.68
C HIS A 2 6.96 -11.11 2.19
N ASP A 3 7.92 -11.44 3.05
CA ASP A 3 7.75 -11.47 4.49
C ASP A 3 8.02 -10.08 5.08
N LEU A 4 6.94 -9.36 5.38
CA LEU A 4 7.02 -8.05 6.02
C LEU A 4 7.47 -8.12 7.49
N GLY A 5 7.37 -9.27 8.16
CA GLY A 5 7.91 -9.44 9.51
C GLY A 5 9.44 -9.36 9.52
N VAL A 6 10.08 -9.99 8.54
CA VAL A 6 11.54 -9.98 8.37
C VAL A 6 12.05 -8.58 7.99
N VAL A 7 11.35 -7.89 7.08
CA VAL A 7 11.76 -6.55 6.61
C VAL A 7 11.84 -5.53 7.74
N ALA A 8 10.93 -5.61 8.71
CA ALA A 8 10.85 -4.67 9.83
C ALA A 8 12.15 -4.57 10.66
N GLY A 9 12.92 -5.67 10.74
CA GLY A 9 14.13 -5.76 11.55
C GLY A 9 15.44 -5.57 10.78
N MET A 10 15.41 -5.49 9.44
CA MET A 10 16.62 -5.58 8.62
C MET A 10 16.81 -4.40 7.65
N ALA A 11 15.75 -3.69 7.29
CA ALA A 11 15.80 -2.66 6.26
C ALA A 11 15.69 -1.25 6.84
N ASP A 12 16.48 -0.30 6.31
CA ASP A 12 16.33 1.13 6.63
C ASP A 12 15.13 1.75 5.90
N ARG A 13 14.90 1.31 4.66
CA ARG A 13 13.83 1.77 3.76
C ARG A 13 13.14 0.60 3.10
N VAL A 14 11.86 0.76 2.81
CA VAL A 14 11.02 -0.28 2.20
C VAL A 14 10.31 0.31 1.00
N ALA A 15 10.37 -0.37 -0.14
CA ALA A 15 9.54 -0.12 -1.31
C ALA A 15 8.52 -1.24 -1.43
N VAL A 16 7.24 -0.89 -1.36
CA VAL A 16 6.11 -1.80 -1.56
C VAL A 16 5.70 -1.73 -3.02
N MET A 17 5.59 -2.90 -3.65
CA MET A 17 5.22 -3.02 -5.05
C MET A 17 3.87 -3.70 -5.21
N TYR A 18 3.12 -3.27 -6.23
CA TYR A 18 1.89 -3.92 -6.67
C TYR A 18 1.70 -3.74 -8.17
N GLY A 19 1.29 -4.79 -8.88
CA GLY A 19 1.02 -4.69 -10.31
C GLY A 19 2.23 -4.30 -11.17
N GLY A 20 3.46 -4.51 -10.68
CA GLY A 20 4.69 -4.06 -11.35
C GLY A 20 5.18 -2.66 -10.98
N PHE A 21 4.44 -1.90 -10.15
CA PHE A 21 4.77 -0.52 -9.77
C PHE A 21 5.16 -0.42 -8.31
N ILE A 22 6.07 0.50 -7.98
CA ILE A 22 6.27 0.95 -6.60
C ILE A 22 5.05 1.79 -6.22
N VAL A 23 4.25 1.31 -5.28
CA VAL A 23 3.04 2.00 -4.81
C VAL A 23 3.27 2.83 -3.57
N GLU A 24 4.28 2.47 -2.77
CA GLU A 24 4.66 3.19 -1.57
C GLU A 24 6.12 2.95 -1.23
N GLU A 25 6.83 3.98 -0.78
CA GLU A 25 8.21 3.87 -0.36
C GLU A 25 8.51 4.82 0.79
N ALA A 26 9.02 4.31 1.91
CA ALA A 26 9.37 5.12 3.08
C ALA A 26 10.45 4.46 3.95
N PRO A 27 11.04 5.17 4.93
CA PRO A 27 11.78 4.55 6.01
C PRO A 27 10.93 3.50 6.72
N VAL A 28 11.54 2.39 7.13
CA VAL A 28 10.82 1.23 7.71
C VAL A 28 9.89 1.64 8.85
N LYS A 29 10.34 2.54 9.74
CA LYS A 29 9.56 3.01 10.88
C LYS A 29 8.30 3.79 10.46
N GLN A 30 8.41 4.61 9.42
CA GLN A 30 7.29 5.39 8.91
C GLN A 30 6.29 4.49 8.17
N LEU A 31 6.77 3.57 7.33
CA LEU A 31 5.90 2.69 6.55
C LEU A 31 5.04 1.79 7.45
N TYR A 32 5.63 1.25 8.53
CA TYR A 32 4.91 0.37 9.46
C TYR A 32 4.02 1.15 10.44
N GLY A 33 4.43 2.37 10.83
CA GLY A 33 3.65 3.19 11.76
C GLY A 33 2.52 4.00 11.12
N ARG A 34 2.70 4.48 9.88
CA ARG A 34 1.75 5.33 9.14
C ARG A 34 1.69 4.94 7.66
N PRO A 35 1.29 3.71 7.32
CA PRO A 35 1.12 3.30 5.92
C PRO A 35 0.08 4.17 5.21
N ARG A 36 0.42 4.71 4.05
CA ARG A 36 -0.41 5.67 3.30
C ARG A 36 -1.19 5.01 2.15
N HIS A 37 -0.62 4.04 1.45
CA HIS A 37 -1.31 3.38 0.34
C HIS A 37 -2.30 2.32 0.87
N PRO A 38 -3.56 2.27 0.40
CA PRO A 38 -4.55 1.30 0.87
C PRO A 38 -4.11 -0.17 0.76
N TYR A 39 -3.30 -0.48 -0.25
CA TYR A 39 -2.65 -1.80 -0.37
C TYR A 39 -1.69 -2.10 0.79
N THR A 40 -0.77 -1.18 1.12
CA THR A 40 0.19 -1.34 2.23
C THR A 40 -0.53 -1.44 3.57
N GLN A 41 -1.58 -0.65 3.77
CA GLN A 41 -2.45 -0.77 4.94
C GLN A 41 -3.05 -2.17 5.06
N GLY A 42 -3.60 -2.70 3.96
CA GLY A 42 -4.12 -4.07 3.89
C GLY A 42 -3.05 -5.13 4.18
N LEU A 43 -1.84 -4.96 3.64
CA LEU A 43 -0.73 -5.88 3.90
C LEU A 43 -0.34 -5.90 5.38
N LEU A 44 -0.18 -4.75 6.01
CA LEU A 44 0.22 -4.69 7.42
C LEU A 44 -0.87 -5.21 8.37
N LYS A 45 -2.15 -5.06 8.01
CA LYS A 45 -3.26 -5.71 8.74
C LYS A 45 -3.23 -7.24 8.72
N THR A 46 -2.51 -7.84 7.77
CA THR A 46 -2.36 -9.30 7.69
C THR A 46 -1.26 -9.82 8.64
N LEU A 47 -0.44 -8.93 9.21
CA LEU A 47 0.60 -9.31 10.14
C LEU A 47 0.03 -9.57 11.55
N PRO A 48 0.55 -10.57 12.27
CA PRO A 48 0.16 -10.81 13.65
C PRO A 48 0.59 -9.62 14.52
N ASN A 49 -0.35 -9.09 15.31
CA ASN A 49 -0.03 -8.08 16.30
C ASN A 49 0.79 -8.71 17.44
N LEU A 50 1.99 -8.19 17.71
CA LEU A 50 2.92 -8.75 18.71
C LEU A 50 2.67 -8.21 20.13
N GLU A 51 1.93 -7.10 20.28
CA GLU A 51 1.81 -6.37 21.56
C GLU A 51 0.56 -6.72 22.41
N GLY A 52 -0.25 -7.70 21.99
CA GLY A 52 -1.23 -8.33 22.88
C GLY A 52 -2.70 -8.23 22.45
N LYS A 53 -3.45 -9.21 22.95
CA LYS A 53 -4.75 -9.72 22.50
C LYS A 53 -4.69 -10.40 21.14
N ARG A 54 -5.06 -11.69 21.13
CA ARG A 54 -5.28 -12.52 19.94
C ARG A 54 -6.04 -11.67 18.93
N ALA A 55 -5.38 -11.26 17.85
CA ALA A 55 -5.99 -10.40 16.85
C ALA A 55 -7.32 -11.05 16.40
N GLU A 56 -8.40 -10.26 16.43
CA GLU A 56 -9.60 -10.61 15.68
C GLU A 56 -9.16 -10.97 14.26
N ARG A 57 -9.71 -12.07 13.75
CA ARG A 57 -9.42 -12.72 12.46
C ARG A 57 -8.67 -11.82 11.46
N LEU A 58 -7.45 -12.22 11.07
CA LEU A 58 -6.63 -11.48 10.11
C LEU A 58 -7.44 -11.09 8.87
N GLU A 59 -7.46 -9.80 8.55
CA GLU A 59 -8.16 -9.27 7.39
C GLU A 59 -7.32 -9.51 6.14
N SER A 60 -7.77 -10.40 5.24
CA SER A 60 -7.14 -10.61 3.94
C SER A 60 -7.65 -9.59 2.91
N ILE A 61 -6.78 -9.15 2.00
CA ILE A 61 -7.18 -8.31 0.88
C ILE A 61 -7.99 -9.14 -0.13
N SER A 62 -9.28 -8.89 -0.23
CA SER A 62 -10.19 -9.57 -1.17
C SER A 62 -9.82 -9.36 -2.64
N GLY A 63 -10.25 -10.30 -3.50
CA GLY A 63 -10.02 -10.24 -4.96
C GLY A 63 -8.69 -10.83 -5.42
N GLN A 64 -8.49 -10.89 -6.74
CA GLN A 64 -7.29 -11.44 -7.38
C GLN A 64 -6.34 -10.31 -7.83
N PRO A 65 -5.00 -10.56 -7.85
CA PRO A 65 -4.04 -9.65 -8.47
C PRO A 65 -4.37 -9.35 -9.94
N PRO A 66 -3.97 -8.18 -10.48
CA PRO A 66 -4.20 -7.84 -11.88
C PRO A 66 -3.42 -8.76 -12.82
N ASP A 67 -3.90 -8.87 -14.07
CA ASP A 67 -3.10 -9.41 -15.16
C ASP A 67 -1.95 -8.45 -15.48
N LEU A 68 -0.72 -8.98 -15.59
CA LEU A 68 0.50 -8.21 -15.79
C LEU A 68 0.96 -8.19 -17.27
N HIS A 69 0.21 -8.78 -18.20
CA HIS A 69 0.59 -8.83 -19.61
C HIS A 69 0.54 -7.46 -20.31
N SER A 70 -0.17 -6.47 -19.75
CA SER A 70 -0.27 -5.11 -20.28
C SER A 70 0.11 -4.06 -19.24
N ASN A 71 0.77 -2.98 -19.67
CA ASN A 71 1.07 -1.84 -18.80
C ASN A 71 -0.26 -1.14 -18.42
N PRO A 72 -0.64 -1.07 -17.14
CA PRO A 72 -1.93 -0.53 -16.75
C PRO A 72 -2.00 0.99 -16.95
N GLU A 73 -3.01 1.42 -17.69
CA GLU A 73 -3.34 2.83 -17.93
C GLU A 73 -3.99 3.49 -16.69
N SER A 74 -4.53 2.67 -15.79
CA SER A 74 -5.21 3.08 -14.56
C SER A 74 -4.51 2.51 -13.31
N CYS A 75 -4.99 2.88 -12.11
CA CYS A 75 -4.42 2.36 -10.87
C CYS A 75 -4.57 0.83 -10.81
N PRO A 76 -3.48 0.05 -10.72
CA PRO A 76 -3.55 -1.41 -10.74
C PRO A 76 -4.32 -1.99 -9.55
N PHE A 77 -4.36 -1.25 -8.42
CA PHE A 77 -5.04 -1.65 -7.20
C PHE A 77 -6.52 -1.22 -7.15
N ALA A 78 -7.00 -0.42 -8.10
CA ALA A 78 -8.38 0.10 -8.11
C ALA A 78 -9.46 -0.99 -7.91
N PRO A 79 -9.39 -2.19 -8.53
CA PRO A 79 -10.43 -3.22 -8.36
C PRO A 79 -10.55 -3.78 -6.94
N ARG A 80 -9.53 -3.60 -6.09
CA ARG A 80 -9.46 -4.12 -4.71
C ARG A 80 -9.41 -3.02 -3.66
N CYS A 81 -9.38 -1.77 -4.09
CA CYS A 81 -9.23 -0.62 -3.21
C CYS A 81 -10.57 -0.19 -2.63
N ILE A 82 -10.65 -0.08 -1.30
CA ILE A 82 -11.86 0.43 -0.60
C ILE A 82 -12.06 1.95 -0.74
N HIS A 83 -11.05 2.66 -1.23
CA HIS A 83 -11.06 4.11 -1.47
C HIS A 83 -11.02 4.44 -2.96
N VAL A 84 -11.48 3.52 -3.82
CA VAL A 84 -11.50 3.74 -5.28
C VAL A 84 -12.51 4.83 -5.66
N PHE A 85 -12.14 5.65 -6.63
CA PHE A 85 -13.01 6.65 -7.26
C PHE A 85 -12.64 6.81 -8.75
N GLU A 86 -13.38 7.66 -9.47
CA GLU A 86 -13.33 7.80 -10.94
C GLU A 86 -11.90 7.94 -11.50
N ARG A 87 -11.07 8.81 -10.90
CA ARG A 87 -9.69 9.04 -11.37
C ARG A 87 -8.84 7.78 -11.32
N CYS A 88 -9.00 6.95 -10.28
CA CYS A 88 -8.27 5.69 -10.14
C CYS A 88 -8.53 4.71 -11.29
N GLN A 89 -9.69 4.80 -11.94
CA GLN A 89 -10.07 3.94 -13.06
C GLN A 89 -9.58 4.47 -14.41
N ARG A 90 -9.09 5.72 -14.46
CA ARG A 90 -8.65 6.40 -15.68
C ARG A 90 -7.15 6.63 -15.76
N GLU A 91 -6.50 6.85 -14.61
CA GLU A 91 -5.09 7.26 -14.54
C GLU A 91 -4.33 6.44 -13.50
N ASN A 92 -3.18 5.93 -13.90
CA ASN A 92 -2.22 5.32 -12.98
C ASN A 92 -1.48 6.41 -12.17
N PRO A 93 -1.57 6.43 -10.83
CA PRO A 93 -0.91 7.45 -10.02
C PRO A 93 0.62 7.37 -10.13
N SER A 94 1.25 8.54 -10.24
CA SER A 94 2.71 8.65 -10.15
C SER A 94 3.18 8.55 -8.69
N LEU A 95 4.36 7.97 -8.48
CA LEU A 95 5.00 7.89 -7.16
C LEU A 95 5.50 9.30 -6.75
N ILE A 96 4.78 9.97 -5.85
CA ILE A 96 5.10 11.34 -5.43
C ILE A 96 5.35 11.43 -3.93
N LEU A 97 6.15 12.43 -3.53
CA LEU A 97 6.45 12.71 -2.12
C LEU A 97 5.19 13.25 -1.43
N ARG A 98 4.72 12.55 -0.39
CA ARG A 98 3.56 12.96 0.44
C ARG A 98 3.99 13.50 1.81
N GLU A 99 5.10 13.00 2.32
CA GLU A 99 5.75 13.45 3.54
C GLU A 99 7.27 13.29 3.37
N LYS A 100 8.05 13.85 4.30
CA LYS A 100 9.52 13.71 4.30
C LYS A 100 9.92 12.24 4.17
N ASP A 101 10.63 11.94 3.08
CA ASP A 101 11.14 10.62 2.72
C ASP A 101 10.08 9.53 2.46
N HIS A 102 8.79 9.90 2.39
CA HIS A 102 7.64 9.01 2.20
C HIS A 102 6.94 9.33 0.88
N ARG A 103 7.11 8.43 -0.09
CA ARG A 103 6.51 8.52 -1.43
C ARG A 103 5.33 7.56 -1.56
N VAL A 104 4.28 7.99 -2.26
CA VAL A 104 3.05 7.21 -2.45
C VAL A 104 2.51 7.44 -3.86
N ALA A 105 2.17 6.35 -4.55
CA ALA A 105 1.46 6.39 -5.82
C ALA A 105 -0.04 6.15 -5.55
N CYS A 106 -0.75 7.17 -5.05
CA CYS A 106 -2.18 7.08 -4.78
C CYS A 106 -2.89 8.42 -5.03
N TRP A 107 -4.11 8.34 -5.57
CA TRP A 107 -5.03 9.48 -5.70
C TRP A 107 -5.91 9.69 -4.45
N TRP A 108 -5.79 8.84 -3.43
CA TRP A 108 -6.43 9.05 -2.14
C TRP A 108 -5.35 9.34 -1.11
N ASP A 109 -5.52 10.42 -0.34
CA ASP A 109 -4.63 10.78 0.75
C ASP A 109 -5.21 10.27 2.08
N SER A 110 -4.48 9.37 2.72
CA SER A 110 -4.89 8.76 3.99
C SER A 110 -4.90 9.73 5.17
N GLU A 111 -4.11 10.81 5.10
CA GLU A 111 -3.95 11.75 6.21
C GLU A 111 -5.10 12.75 6.25
N SER A 112 -5.40 13.38 5.11
CA SER A 112 -6.56 14.27 4.97
C SER A 112 -7.87 13.53 4.72
N ARG A 113 -7.82 12.24 4.35
CA ARG A 113 -8.95 11.41 3.92
C ARG A 113 -9.69 12.01 2.72
N THR A 114 -8.94 12.59 1.78
CA THR A 114 -9.47 13.25 0.58
C THR A 114 -8.93 12.65 -0.71
N ASN A 115 -9.66 12.88 -1.80
CA ASN A 115 -9.22 12.59 -3.16
C ASN A 115 -8.30 13.72 -3.65
N VAL A 116 -7.20 13.38 -4.32
CA VAL A 116 -6.15 14.30 -4.79
C VAL A 116 -5.80 14.13 -6.26
#